data_AF-A0A7H4MLM7-F1
#
_entry.id   AF-A0A7H4MLM7-F1
#
_cell.length_a   1.000
_cell.length_b   1.000
_cell.length_c   1.000
_cell.angle_alpha   90.00
_cell.angle_beta   90.00
_cell.angle_gamma   90.00
#
_symmetry.space_group_name_H-M   'P 1'
#
loop_
_entity.id
_entity.type
_entity.pdbx_description
1 polymer ?
#
loop_
_entity_poly.entity_id
_entity_poly.type
_entity_poly.pdbx_seq_one_letter_code
_entity_poly.pdbx_strand_id
1 'polypeptide(L)' 'MTFPSSSAPLAGISRARLPAWALPDGWPTRANGEPVLADLAFRDGRIAALTPTDQPTPGLWTWRGP' A
#
# COMPACT_ATOMS: atom_id res chain seq x y z
N MET A 1 -13.84 21.93 -0.06
CA MET A 1 -12.95 20.75 0.07
C MET A 1 -12.54 20.34 -1.33
N THR A 2 -11.26 20.45 -1.68
CA THR A 2 -10.75 20.06 -3.00
C THR A 2 -10.45 18.57 -2.95
N PHE A 3 -11.28 17.75 -3.57
CA PHE A 3 -10.91 16.36 -3.85
C PHE A 3 -9.85 16.38 -4.95
N PRO A 4 -8.73 15.68 -4.80
CA PRO A 4 -7.76 15.57 -5.89
C PRO A 4 -8.48 14.96 -7.12
N SER A 5 -8.46 15.68 -8.25
CA SER A 5 -8.99 15.17 -9.52
C SER A 5 -8.35 13.82 -9.83
N SER A 6 -9.19 12.83 -10.13
CA SER A 6 -8.89 11.41 -10.44
C SER A 6 -7.90 11.14 -11.59
N SER A 7 -7.23 12.17 -12.13
CA SER A 7 -6.42 12.11 -13.36
C SER A 7 -4.90 12.01 -13.10
N ALA A 8 -4.44 12.19 -11.86
CA ALA A 8 -3.05 11.85 -11.55
C ALA A 8 -2.91 10.32 -11.56
N PRO A 9 -2.00 9.74 -12.35
CA PRO A 9 -1.80 8.29 -12.37
C PRO A 9 -1.54 7.82 -10.95
N LEU A 10 -2.27 6.78 -10.54
CA LEU A 10 -2.15 6.24 -9.19
C LEU A 10 -0.73 5.68 -9.04
N ALA A 11 0.17 6.46 -8.42
CA ALA A 11 1.57 6.06 -8.24
C ALA A 11 1.70 4.85 -7.30
N GLY A 12 0.68 4.65 -6.44
CA GLY A 12 0.61 3.54 -5.51
C GLY A 12 -0.41 3.77 -4.40
N ILE A 13 -0.65 2.73 -3.61
CA ILE A 13 -1.46 2.77 -2.39
C ILE A 13 -0.53 2.60 -1.21
N SER A 14 -0.65 3.50 -0.24
CA SER A 14 0.05 3.35 1.03
C SER A 14 -0.79 2.62 2.05
N ARG A 15 -0.12 1.81 2.89
CA ARG A 15 -0.70 1.16 4.07
C ARG A 15 -1.86 0.20 3.77
N ALA A 16 -1.78 -0.55 2.68
CA ALA A 16 -2.75 -1.57 2.35
C ALA A 16 -2.61 -2.81 3.26
N ARG A 17 -3.74 -3.35 3.72
CA ARG A 17 -3.78 -4.71 4.27
C ARG A 17 -3.90 -5.69 3.13
N LEU A 18 -2.96 -6.62 3.03
CA LEU A 18 -2.98 -7.69 2.04
C LEU A 18 -3.26 -9.03 2.73
N PRO A 19 -4.02 -9.92 2.09
CA PRO A 19 -4.21 -11.28 2.58
C PRO A 19 -2.91 -12.08 2.50
N ALA A 20 -2.76 -13.09 3.35
CA ALA A 20 -1.52 -13.86 3.48
C ALA A 20 -1.04 -14.50 2.17
N TRP A 21 -1.95 -14.92 1.28
CA TRP A 21 -1.62 -15.52 -0.01
C TRP A 21 -1.04 -14.53 -1.03
N ALA A 22 -1.21 -13.22 -0.81
CA ALA A 22 -0.71 -12.16 -1.70
C ALA A 22 0.63 -11.58 -1.23
N LEU A 23 1.12 -12.01 -0.06
CA LEU A 23 2.36 -11.53 0.50
C LEU A 23 3.54 -12.37 0.00
N PRO A 24 4.68 -11.74 -0.33
CA PRO A 24 5.92 -12.44 -0.57
C PRO A 24 6.35 -13.33 0.63
N ASP A 25 7.02 -14.44 0.33
CA ASP A 25 7.61 -15.28 1.37
C ASP A 25 8.59 -14.48 2.24
N GLY A 26 8.51 -14.67 3.57
CA GLY A 26 9.32 -13.92 4.53
C GLY A 26 8.79 -12.53 4.89
N TRP A 27 7.51 -12.24 4.60
CA TRP A 27 6.91 -10.95 4.96
C TRP A 27 6.95 -10.70 6.47
N PRO A 28 7.35 -9.48 6.91
CA PRO A 28 7.39 -9.18 8.34
C PRO A 28 5.99 -9.16 8.94
N THR A 29 5.87 -9.75 10.12
CA THR A 29 4.67 -9.69 10.96
C THR A 29 4.90 -8.71 12.11
N ARG A 30 3.85 -8.00 12.49
CA ARG A 30 3.83 -7.18 13.70
C ARG A 30 3.85 -8.05 14.94
N ALA A 31 4.08 -7.41 16.09
CA ALA A 31 4.10 -8.06 17.41
C ALA A 31 2.78 -8.80 17.77
N ASN A 32 1.66 -8.45 17.13
CA ASN A 32 0.36 -9.10 17.31
C ASN A 32 0.13 -10.30 16.37
N GLY A 33 1.13 -10.69 15.57
CA GLY A 33 1.03 -11.80 14.61
C GLY A 33 0.34 -11.43 13.29
N GLU A 34 -0.14 -10.20 13.13
CA GLU A 34 -0.68 -9.74 11.84
C GLU A 34 0.45 -9.37 10.87
N PRO A 35 0.27 -9.58 9.55
CA PRO A 35 1.20 -9.04 8.57
C PRO A 35 1.31 -7.52 8.65
N VAL A 36 2.54 -7.01 8.51
CA VAL A 36 2.77 -5.56 8.39
C VAL A 36 2.06 -5.03 7.13
N LEU A 37 1.55 -3.79 7.21
CA LEU A 37 0.92 -3.14 6.06
C LEU A 37 1.89 -3.00 4.90
N ALA A 38 1.35 -2.95 3.69
CA ALA A 38 2.15 -2.85 2.48
C ALA A 38 1.90 -1.52 1.78
N ASP A 39 2.97 -0.89 1.33
CA ASP A 39 2.90 0.07 0.25
C ASP A 39 2.99 -0.66 -1.08
N LEU A 40 1.98 -0.45 -1.92
CA LEU A 40 1.95 -0.95 -3.29
C LEU A 40 2.35 0.20 -4.20
N ALA A 41 3.45 0.04 -4.94
CA ALA A 41 3.79 0.95 -6.02
C ALA A 41 3.21 0.40 -7.33
N PHE A 42 2.56 1.26 -8.11
CA PHE A 42 2.06 0.88 -9.44
C PHE A 42 2.94 1.47 -10.54
N ARG A 43 3.24 0.67 -11.56
CA ARG A 43 3.82 1.13 -12.83
C ARG A 43 3.12 0.41 -13.97
N ASP A 44 2.82 1.16 -15.03
CA ASP A 44 2.23 0.61 -16.27
C ASP A 44 0.96 -0.23 -16.02
N GLY A 45 0.16 0.17 -15.03
CA GLY A 45 -1.08 -0.53 -14.63
C GLY A 45 -0.87 -1.83 -13.84
N ARG A 46 0.35 -2.11 -13.37
CA ARG A 46 0.69 -3.31 -12.58
C ARG A 46 1.33 -2.96 -11.26
N ILE A 47 1.24 -3.87 -10.28
CA ILE A 47 1.99 -3.75 -9.02
C ILE A 47 3.46 -3.99 -9.36
N ALA A 48 4.26 -2.94 -9.22
CA ALA A 48 5.69 -2.96 -9.52
C ALA A 48 6.51 -3.33 -8.28
N ALA A 49 6.07 -2.89 -7.10
CA ALA A 49 6.74 -3.19 -5.84
C ALA A 49 5.74 -3.29 -4.69
N LEU A 50 6.10 -4.13 -3.73
CA LEU A 50 5.42 -4.32 -2.46
C LEU A 50 6.46 -4.08 -1.37
N THR A 51 6.27 -3.03 -0.59
CA THR A 51 7.20 -2.67 0.49
C THR A 51 6.48 -2.76 1.83
N PRO A 52 6.99 -3.52 2.82
CA PRO A 52 6.42 -3.52 4.15
C PRO A 52 6.67 -2.16 4.81
N THR A 53 5.61 -1.49 5.22
CA THR A 53 5.69 -0.22 5.96
C THR A 53 4.58 -0.14 6.98
N ASP A 54 4.84 0.57 8.08
CA ASP A 54 3.79 0.98 9.00
C ASP A 54 3.56 2.49 9.00
N GLN A 55 4.36 3.23 8.23
CA GLN A 55 4.26 4.67 8.10
C GLN A 55 3.64 5.07 6.76
N PRO A 56 2.81 6.12 6.71
CA PRO A 56 2.28 6.63 5.46
C PRO A 56 3.43 7.18 4.60
N THR A 57 3.56 6.68 3.37
CA THR A 57 4.59 7.15 2.45
C THR A 57 4.09 8.40 1.69
N PRO A 58 4.85 9.51 1.73
CA PRO A 58 4.50 10.73 1.00
C PRO A 58 4.36 10.46 -0.50
N GLY A 59 3.28 10.96 -1.12
CA GLY A 59 3.04 10.80 -2.55
C GLY A 59 2.32 9.51 -2.95
N LEU A 60 2.12 8.57 -2.02
CA LEU A 60 1.24 7.41 -2.22
C LEU A 60 -0.16 7.70 -1.68
N TRP A 61 -1.16 7.09 -2.29
CA TRP A 61 -2.54 7.24 -1.84
C TRP A 61 -2.75 6.48 -0.53
N THR A 62 -2.92 7.20 0.58
CA THR A 62 -3.34 6.58 1.82
C THR A 62 -4.82 6.22 1.74
N TRP A 63 -5.15 4.94 1.92
CA TRP A 63 -6.54 4.52 2.10
C TRP A 63 -7.06 5.05 3.44
N ARG A 64 -7.75 6.19 3.42
CA ARG A 64 -8.70 6.55 4.48
C ARG A 64 -10.01 5.86 4.12
N GLY A 65 -10.31 4.76 4.81
CA GLY A 65 -11.65 4.19 4.75
C GLY A 65 -12.72 5.21 5.17
N PRO A 66 -14.00 5.00 4.78
CA PRO A 66 -15.10 5.87 5.15
C PRO A 66 -15.29 6.00 6.66
#